data_AF-A0A090J5I2-F1
#
_entry.id   AF-A0A090J5I2-F1
#
_cell.length_a   1.000
_cell.length_b   1.000
_cell.length_c   1.000
_cell.angle_alpha   90.00
_cell.angle_beta   90.00
_cell.angle_gamma   90.00
#
_symmetry.space_group_name_H-M   'P 1'
#
loop_
_entity.id
_entity.type
_entity.pdbx_description
1 polymer ?
#
loop_
_entity_poly.entity_id
_entity_poly.type
_entity_poly.pdbx_seq_one_letter_code
_entity_poly.pdbx_strand_id
1 'polypeptide(L)'
;MAVRLKDFYFSYIFLGSTLILFSFSFLNYSNPIMTTFLFLLLVNLTSFTNEYLVIKYYQKHEQKSRNKGYILFVTIQLLYMIGIFLVFKFLFT
;
A
#
# COMPACT_ATOMS: atom_id res chain seq x y z
N MET A 1 -5.75 -15.66 -17.89
CA MET A 1 -4.42 -15.88 -17.27
C MET A 1 -4.58 -15.77 -15.76
N ALA A 2 -3.98 -16.67 -14.97
CA ALA A 2 -4.05 -16.58 -13.50
C ALA A 2 -3.02 -15.58 -12.97
N VAL A 3 -3.39 -14.77 -11.98
CA VAL A 3 -2.46 -13.87 -11.27
C VAL A 3 -1.64 -14.70 -10.29
N ARG A 4 -0.31 -14.59 -10.33
CA ARG A 4 0.60 -15.34 -9.46
C ARG A 4 1.11 -14.44 -8.34
N LEU A 5 1.47 -15.02 -7.20
CA LEU A 5 2.05 -14.29 -6.06
C LEU A 5 3.29 -13.48 -6.47
N LYS A 6 4.13 -14.02 -7.36
CA LYS A 6 5.33 -13.33 -7.88
C LYS A 6 5.01 -12.03 -8.63
N ASP A 7 3.78 -11.83 -9.09
CA ASP A 7 3.39 -10.64 -9.84
C ASP A 7 3.20 -9.41 -8.93
N PHE A 8 3.11 -9.60 -7.60
CA PHE A 8 2.90 -8.56 -6.58
C PHE A 8 4.20 -7.95 -6.03
N TYR A 9 5.21 -7.82 -6.88
CA TYR A 9 6.55 -7.37 -6.45
C TYR A 9 6.50 -5.98 -5.79
N PHE A 10 5.63 -5.08 -6.26
CA PHE A 10 5.54 -3.75 -5.68
C PHE A 10 4.93 -3.78 -4.29
N SER A 11 3.83 -4.52 -4.09
CA SER A 11 3.17 -4.63 -2.79
C SER A 11 4.09 -5.26 -1.73
N TYR A 12 4.95 -6.22 -2.12
CA TYR A 12 5.96 -6.76 -1.20
C TYR A 12 7.03 -5.73 -0.80
N ILE A 13 7.53 -4.94 -1.74
CA ILE A 13 8.48 -3.86 -1.46
C ILE A 13 7.83 -2.78 -0.58
N PHE A 14 6.58 -2.44 -0.88
CA PHE A 14 5.79 -1.47 -0.12
C PHE A 14 5.53 -1.97 1.32
N LEU A 15 5.24 -3.25 1.50
CA LEU A 15 5.10 -3.89 2.81
C LEU A 15 6.38 -3.80 3.62
N GLY A 16 7.52 -4.19 3.05
CA GLY A 16 8.82 -4.07 3.72
C GLY A 16 9.13 -2.62 4.11
N SER A 17 8.91 -1.69 3.19
CA SER A 17 9.15 -0.26 3.42
C SER A 17 8.24 0.32 4.52
N THR A 18 6.95 0.00 4.50
CA THR A 18 6.00 0.52 5.50
C THR A 18 6.26 -0.05 6.89
N LEU A 19 6.65 -1.33 6.99
CA LEU A 19 7.09 -1.91 8.26
C LEU A 19 8.29 -1.15 8.82
N ILE A 20 9.32 -0.91 8.03
CA ILE A 20 10.53 -0.20 8.51
C ILE A 20 10.20 1.25 8.90
N LEU A 21 9.48 1.98 8.05
CA LEU A 21 9.22 3.41 8.25
C LEU A 21 8.27 3.70 9.41
N PHE A 22 7.26 2.85 9.64
CA PHE A 22 6.18 3.14 10.57
C PHE A 22 6.19 2.29 11.86
N SER A 23 7.19 1.43 12.05
CA SER A 23 7.31 0.58 13.26
C SER A 23 7.26 1.37 14.58
N PHE A 24 7.71 2.63 14.58
CA PHE A 24 7.81 3.46 15.79
C PHE A 24 6.91 4.71 15.75
N SER A 25 6.10 4.89 14.71
CA SER A 25 5.37 6.15 14.51
C SER A 25 4.24 6.41 15.51
N PHE A 26 3.73 5.36 16.16
CA PHE A 26 2.56 5.46 17.06
C PHE A 26 2.87 5.07 18.51
N LEU A 27 4.14 5.10 18.94
CA LEU A 27 4.53 4.70 20.31
C LEU A 27 3.86 5.53 21.41
N ASN A 28 3.56 6.81 21.15
CA ASN A 28 2.99 7.73 22.14
C ASN A 28 1.45 7.73 22.18
N TYR A 29 0.81 6.80 21.48
CA TYR A 29 -0.64 6.74 21.36
C TYR A 29 -1.24 5.94 22.51
N SER A 30 -2.53 6.12 22.80
CA SER A 30 -3.21 5.37 23.87
C SER A 30 -3.13 3.84 23.67
N ASN A 31 -3.17 3.37 22.42
CA ASN A 31 -3.04 1.95 22.07
C ASN A 31 -2.02 1.75 20.92
N PRO A 32 -0.70 1.80 21.20
CA PRO A 32 0.34 1.85 20.16
C PRO A 32 0.32 0.66 19.20
N ILE A 33 0.18 -0.55 19.75
CA ILE A 33 0.20 -1.80 18.98
C ILE A 33 -1.02 -1.86 18.05
N MET A 34 -2.21 -1.57 18.58
CA MET A 34 -3.45 -1.61 17.81
C MET A 34 -3.44 -0.56 16.69
N THR A 35 -3.03 0.67 16.99
CA THR A 35 -2.96 1.76 16.00
C THR A 35 -1.94 1.44 14.91
N THR A 36 -0.76 0.94 15.27
CA THR A 36 0.27 0.53 14.30
C THR A 36 -0.20 -0.62 13.41
N PHE A 37 -0.82 -1.64 13.99
CA PHE A 37 -1.31 -2.79 13.24
C PHE A 37 -2.44 -2.39 12.29
N LEU A 38 -3.40 -1.59 12.74
CA LEU A 38 -4.48 -1.06 11.90
C LEU A 38 -3.94 -0.22 10.75
N PHE A 39 -3.01 0.70 11.03
CA PHE A 39 -2.37 1.51 10.00
C PHE A 39 -1.69 0.64 8.95
N LEU A 40 -0.81 -0.28 9.37
CA LEU A 40 -0.08 -1.18 8.48
C LEU A 40 -1.01 -2.06 7.66
N LEU A 41 -2.05 -2.61 8.28
CA LEU A 41 -3.03 -3.45 7.60
C LEU A 41 -3.76 -2.66 6.50
N LEU A 42 -4.19 -1.43 6.81
CA LEU A 42 -5.00 -0.62 5.92
C LEU A 42 -4.20 -0.15 4.68
N VAL A 43 -2.97 0.33 4.89
CA VAL A 43 -2.11 0.78 3.77
C VAL A 43 -1.64 -0.39 2.90
N ASN A 44 -1.30 -1.53 3.51
CA ASN A 44 -0.79 -2.69 2.77
C ASN A 44 -1.90 -3.45 2.04
N LEU A 45 -3.05 -3.68 2.68
CA LEU A 45 -4.19 -4.33 2.03
C LEU A 45 -4.66 -3.54 0.80
N THR A 46 -4.68 -2.21 0.91
CA THR A 46 -5.01 -1.33 -0.21
C THR A 46 -3.97 -1.45 -1.33
N SER A 47 -2.68 -1.53 -0.99
CA SER A 47 -1.60 -1.74 -1.97
C SER A 47 -1.78 -3.04 -2.75
N PHE A 48 -1.95 -4.17 -2.05
CA PHE A 48 -2.18 -5.48 -2.66
C PHE A 48 -3.44 -5.50 -3.54
N THR A 49 -4.52 -4.90 -3.08
CA THR A 49 -5.78 -4.82 -3.83
C THR A 49 -5.62 -4.00 -5.11
N ASN A 50 -4.98 -2.84 -5.01
CA ASN A 50 -4.76 -1.97 -6.16
C ASN A 50 -3.79 -2.61 -7.17
N GLU A 51 -2.70 -3.24 -6.71
CA GLU A 51 -1.77 -3.93 -7.62
C GLU A 51 -2.46 -5.10 -8.33
N TYR A 52 -3.33 -5.85 -7.63
CA TYR A 52 -4.15 -6.90 -8.25
C TYR A 52 -5.00 -6.33 -9.39
N LEU A 53 -5.69 -5.21 -9.16
CA LEU A 53 -6.52 -4.54 -10.17
C LEU A 53 -5.70 -4.07 -11.36
N VAL A 54 -4.51 -3.49 -11.11
CA VAL A 54 -3.58 -3.07 -12.16
C VAL A 54 -3.13 -4.28 -12.99
N ILE A 55 -2.70 -5.37 -12.36
CA ILE A 55 -2.27 -6.59 -13.06
C ILE A 55 -3.42 -7.12 -13.93
N LYS A 56 -4.62 -7.26 -13.37
CA LYS A 56 -5.82 -7.71 -14.09
C LYS A 56 -6.17 -6.81 -15.27
N TYR A 57 -6.08 -5.49 -15.09
CA TYR A 57 -6.36 -4.52 -16.14
C TYR A 57 -5.40 -4.69 -17.32
N TYR A 58 -4.10 -4.78 -17.06
CA TYR A 58 -3.10 -4.91 -18.12
C TYR A 58 -3.06 -6.30 -18.75
N GLN A 59 -3.44 -7.37 -18.04
CA GLN A 59 -3.67 -8.68 -18.64
C GLN A 59 -4.83 -8.67 -19.66
N LYS A 60 -5.82 -7.80 -19.48
CA LYS A 60 -6.96 -7.65 -20.41
C LYS A 60 -6.66 -6.69 -21.56
N HIS A 61 -5.67 -5.80 -21.40
CA HIS A 61 -5.33 -4.74 -22.34
C HIS A 61 -3.84 -4.74 -22.70
N GLU A 62 -3.38 -5.82 -23.35
CA GLU A 62 -1.96 -6.07 -23.67
C GLU A 62 -1.31 -4.98 -24.55
N GLN A 63 -2.09 -4.18 -25.29
CA GLN A 63 -1.57 -3.10 -26.13
C GLN A 63 -1.13 -1.84 -25.35
N LYS A 64 -1.43 -1.73 -24.04
CA LYS A 64 -1.05 -0.57 -23.24
C LYS A 64 0.24 -0.84 -22.45
N SER A 65 1.11 0.17 -22.40
CA SER A 65 2.33 0.17 -21.58
C SER A 65 1.99 -0.06 -20.09
N ARG A 66 2.38 -1.23 -19.57
CA ARG A 66 2.25 -1.59 -18.15
C ARG A 66 3.04 -0.64 -17.24
N ASN A 67 4.19 -0.14 -17.69
CA ASN A 67 5.07 0.72 -16.89
C ASN A 67 4.40 2.03 -16.47
N LYS A 68 3.66 2.68 -17.37
CA LYS A 68 2.96 3.94 -17.03
C LYS A 68 1.90 3.74 -15.95
N GLY A 69 1.16 2.63 -16.00
CA GLY A 69 0.15 2.30 -14.99
C GLY A 69 0.76 2.00 -13.63
N TYR A 70 1.89 1.29 -13.60
CA TYR A 70 2.61 1.03 -12.36
C TYR A 70 3.15 2.33 -11.74
N ILE A 71 3.72 3.24 -12.51
CA ILE A 71 4.16 4.55 -11.99
C ILE A 71 3.00 5.32 -11.37
N LEU A 72 1.86 5.40 -12.05
CA LEU A 72 0.67 6.06 -11.53
C LEU A 72 0.18 5.39 -10.23
N PHE A 73 0.18 4.06 -10.19
CA PHE A 73 -0.18 3.29 -9.01
C PHE A 73 0.75 3.60 -7.83
N VAL A 74 2.08 3.61 -8.03
CA VAL A 74 3.05 3.96 -6.98
C VAL A 74 2.75 5.35 -6.41
N THR A 75 2.56 6.35 -7.28
CA THR A 75 2.30 7.73 -6.85
C THR A 75 1.01 7.85 -6.05
N ILE A 76 -0.08 7.24 -6.52
CA ILE A 76 -1.38 7.26 -5.81
C ILE A 76 -1.25 6.52 -4.48
N GLN A 77 -0.56 5.39 -4.44
CA GLN A 77 -0.38 4.61 -3.22
C GLN A 77 0.44 5.38 -2.16
N LEU A 78 1.46 6.12 -2.57
CA LEU A 78 2.22 7.00 -1.69
C LEU A 78 1.36 8.15 -1.14
N LEU A 79 0.59 8.82 -1.99
CA LEU A 79 -0.34 9.88 -1.55
C LEU A 79 -1.39 9.34 -0.57
N TYR A 80 -1.94 8.16 -0.87
CA TYR A 80 -2.88 7.47 0.00
C TYR A 80 -2.26 7.15 1.37
N MET A 81 -1.05 6.60 1.39
CA MET A 81 -0.32 6.31 2.63
C MET A 81 -0.11 7.57 3.47
N ILE A 82 0.31 8.67 2.85
CA ILE A 82 0.48 9.96 3.55
C ILE A 82 -0.86 10.45 4.11
N GLY A 83 -1.93 10.36 3.32
CA GLY A 83 -3.27 10.74 3.76
C GLY A 83 -3.74 9.92 4.97
N ILE A 84 -3.63 8.60 4.90
CA ILE A 84 -3.99 7.70 6.03
C ILE A 84 -3.12 7.99 7.24
N PHE A 85 -1.82 8.24 7.06
CA PHE A 85 -0.93 8.57 8.16
C PHE A 85 -1.37 9.86 8.88
N LEU A 86 -1.71 10.90 8.14
CA LEU A 86 -2.24 12.14 8.71
C LEU A 86 -3.56 11.90 9.45
N VAL A 87 -4.49 11.15 8.86
CA VAL A 87 -5.78 10.81 9.51
C VAL A 87 -5.54 10.08 10.84
N PHE A 88 -4.66 9.08 10.86
CA PHE A 88 -4.30 8.38 12.08
C PHE A 88 -3.64 9.31 13.10
N LYS A 89 -2.83 10.25 12.61
CA LYS A 89 -2.20 11.25 13.45
C LYS A 89 -3.21 12.18 14.12
N PHE A 90 -4.28 12.57 13.44
CA PHE A 90 -5.30 13.47 14.03
C PHE A 90 -6.36 12.74 14.85
N LEU A 91 -6.75 11.52 14.49
CA LEU A 91 -7.85 10.81 15.15
C LEU A 91 -7.42 10.06 16.42
N PHE A 92 -6.16 9.63 16.50
CA PHE A 92 -5.69 8.79 17.60
C PHE A 92 -4.61 9.45 18.48
N THR A 93 -4.16 10.67 18.16
CA THR A 93 -3.41 11.54 19.09
C THR A 93 -4.35 12.06 20.16
#